data_AF-A0A538BSH0-F1
#
_entry.id   AF-A0A538BSH0-F1
#
_cell.length_a   1.000
_cell.length_b   1.000
_cell.length_c   1.000
_cell.angle_alpha   90.00
_cell.angle_beta   90.00
_cell.angle_gamma   90.00
#
_symmetry.space_group_name_H-M   'P 1'
#
loop_
_entity.id
_entity.type
_entity.pdbx_description
1 polymer ?
#
loop_
_entity_poly.entity_id
_entity_poly.type
_entity_poly.pdbx_seq_one_letter_code
_entity_poly.pdbx_strand_id
1 'polypeptide(L)'
;MQESARTYGKPERQRLIASIVTRRRVGTQFELLSALEAAGCRVTQATVSRDIRALGLQKTHDALGRPRYALPEGGRRSDPRDVLATILAQFGRRATAAQNVVVLHSELGSAPAIARALDRLEHPHVIGTLAGDDTCLVIARDGADAKLLAAELSQSIG
;
A
#
# COMPACT_ATOMS: atom_id res chain seq x y z
N MET A 1 35.17 -17.43 11.32
CA MET A 1 34.48 -18.25 10.30
C MET A 1 33.98 -17.29 9.22
N GLN A 2 34.69 -17.19 8.10
CA GLN A 2 34.31 -16.29 7.00
C GLN A 2 33.18 -16.94 6.20
N GLU A 3 31.95 -16.43 6.33
CA GLU A 3 30.85 -16.78 5.43
C GLU A 3 31.18 -16.25 4.02
N SER A 4 31.48 -17.17 3.10
CA SER A 4 31.68 -16.83 1.69
C SER A 4 30.40 -16.20 1.13
N ALA A 5 30.49 -14.94 0.71
CA ALA A 5 29.39 -14.25 0.05
C ALA A 5 28.95 -15.05 -1.19
N ARG A 6 27.70 -15.55 -1.19
CA ARG A 6 27.11 -16.18 -2.37
C ARG A 6 27.16 -15.20 -3.54
N THR A 7 27.84 -15.57 -4.61
CA THR A 7 27.81 -14.79 -5.86
C THR A 7 26.48 -15.03 -6.54
N TYR A 8 25.56 -14.07 -6.42
CA TYR A 8 24.27 -14.14 -7.10
C TYR A 8 24.43 -13.84 -8.59
N GLY A 9 24.05 -14.79 -9.44
CA GLY A 9 23.93 -14.56 -10.88
C GLY A 9 22.87 -13.48 -11.17
N LYS A 10 22.96 -12.83 -12.34
CA LYS A 10 21.96 -11.82 -12.76
C LYS A 10 20.50 -12.33 -12.64
N PRO A 11 20.14 -13.54 -13.12
CA PRO A 11 18.77 -14.05 -13.01
C PRO A 11 18.32 -14.27 -11.56
N GLU A 12 19.19 -14.82 -10.71
CA GLU A 12 18.88 -15.07 -9.29
C GLU A 12 18.71 -13.78 -8.51
N ARG A 13 19.60 -12.81 -8.74
CA ARG A 13 19.50 -11.48 -8.15
C ARG A 13 18.21 -10.77 -8.58
N GLN A 14 17.85 -10.86 -9.86
CA GLN A 14 16.61 -10.26 -10.35
C GLN A 14 15.35 -10.90 -9.74
N ARG A 15 15.34 -12.23 -9.54
CA ARG A 15 14.27 -12.91 -8.77
C ARG A 15 14.22 -12.45 -7.32
N LEU A 16 15.38 -12.27 -6.68
CA LEU A 16 15.47 -11.76 -5.32
C LEU A 16 14.95 -10.31 -5.22
N ILE A 17 15.32 -9.44 -6.16
CA ILE A 17 14.80 -8.07 -6.26
C ILE A 17 13.28 -8.09 -6.38
N ALA A 18 12.73 -8.88 -7.31
CA ALA A 18 11.29 -9.05 -7.49
C ALA A 18 10.61 -9.50 -6.20
N SER A 19 11.13 -10.53 -5.53
CA SER A 19 10.61 -11.00 -4.25
C SER A 19 10.64 -9.93 -3.15
N ILE A 20 11.70 -9.13 -3.07
CA ILE A 20 11.85 -8.08 -2.06
C ILE A 20 10.79 -6.99 -2.26
N VAL A 21 10.65 -6.47 -3.48
CA VAL A 21 9.72 -5.36 -3.76
C VAL A 21 8.25 -5.77 -3.70
N THR A 22 7.95 -7.05 -3.86
CA THR A 22 6.59 -7.61 -3.66
C THR A 22 6.25 -7.79 -2.18
N ARG A 23 7.21 -8.20 -1.35
CA ARG A 23 6.94 -8.56 0.07
C ARG A 23 7.03 -7.39 1.05
N ARG A 24 7.77 -6.35 0.71
CA ARG A 24 7.92 -5.17 1.57
C ARG A 24 8.06 -3.90 0.76
N ARG A 25 7.70 -2.77 1.38
CA ARG A 25 7.86 -1.44 0.78
C ARG A 25 9.35 -1.08 0.66
N VAL A 26 9.78 -0.75 -0.55
CA VAL A 26 11.13 -0.25 -0.88
C VAL A 26 10.99 0.96 -1.79
N GLY A 27 11.27 2.16 -1.30
CA GLY A 27 11.05 3.42 -2.02
C GLY A 27 12.27 4.03 -2.70
N THR A 28 13.46 3.57 -2.35
CA THR A 28 14.72 4.11 -2.88
C THR A 28 15.69 3.00 -3.28
N GLN A 29 16.64 3.33 -4.16
CA GLN A 29 17.68 2.37 -4.57
C GLN A 29 18.60 1.99 -3.41
N PHE A 30 18.83 2.93 -2.48
CA PHE A 30 19.59 2.66 -1.26
C PHE A 30 18.87 1.65 -0.38
N GLU A 31 17.55 1.81 -0.16
CA GLU A 31 16.76 0.82 0.56
C GLU A 31 16.81 -0.55 -0.12
N LEU A 32 16.75 -0.61 -1.46
CA LEU A 32 16.85 -1.87 -2.20
C LEU A 32 18.25 -2.51 -2.07
N LEU A 33 19.30 -1.69 -2.03
CA LEU A 33 20.67 -2.14 -1.84
C LEU A 33 20.85 -2.77 -0.46
N SER A 34 20.44 -2.08 0.60
CA SER A 34 20.48 -2.59 1.98
C SER A 34 19.63 -3.85 2.14
N ALA A 35 18.48 -3.88 1.46
CA ALA A 35 17.59 -5.04 1.43
C ALA A 35 18.23 -6.29 0.78
N LEU A 36 19.00 -6.11 -0.29
CA LEU A 36 19.73 -7.18 -0.97
C LEU A 36 20.91 -7.65 -0.13
N GLU A 37 21.65 -6.73 0.49
CA GLU A 37 22.76 -7.06 1.37
C GLU A 37 22.30 -7.87 2.58
N ALA A 38 21.18 -7.50 3.21
CA ALA A 38 20.55 -8.27 4.29
C ALA A 38 20.12 -9.68 3.86
N ALA A 39 19.90 -9.92 2.56
CA ALA A 39 19.63 -11.23 1.97
C ALA A 39 20.91 -11.94 1.46
N GLY A 40 22.10 -11.43 1.82
CA GLY A 40 23.40 -11.96 1.42
C GLY A 40 23.83 -11.60 -0.01
N CYS A 41 23.10 -10.74 -0.71
CA CYS A 41 23.38 -10.33 -2.09
C CYS A 41 24.06 -8.95 -2.11
N ARG A 42 25.40 -8.93 -2.06
CA ARG A 42 26.18 -7.69 -2.17
C ARG A 42 26.35 -7.29 -3.63
N VAL A 43 25.86 -6.10 -3.99
CA VAL A 43 26.00 -5.50 -5.32
C VAL A 43 26.28 -4.01 -5.20
N THR A 44 26.56 -3.34 -6.31
CA THR A 44 26.72 -1.88 -6.36
C THR A 44 25.42 -1.19 -6.73
N GLN A 45 25.32 0.10 -6.41
CA GLN A 45 24.20 0.93 -6.85
C GLN A 45 24.04 0.93 -8.38
N ALA A 46 25.15 0.91 -9.14
CA ALA A 46 25.11 0.85 -10.60
C ALA A 46 24.46 -0.46 -11.10
N THR A 47 24.76 -1.59 -10.46
CA THR A 47 24.13 -2.89 -10.77
C THR A 47 22.64 -2.87 -10.43
N VAL A 48 22.26 -2.38 -9.25
CA VAL A 48 20.85 -2.25 -8.85
C VAL A 48 20.09 -1.34 -9.81
N SER A 49 20.66 -0.21 -10.22
CA SER A 49 20.05 0.71 -11.20
C SER A 49 19.78 0.03 -12.54
N ARG A 50 20.73 -0.78 -13.05
CA ARG A 50 20.53 -1.56 -14.27
C ARG A 50 19.47 -2.63 -14.10
N ASP A 51 19.42 -3.32 -12.97
CA ASP A 51 18.41 -4.35 -12.70
C ASP A 51 17.01 -3.77 -12.54
N ILE A 52 16.85 -2.61 -11.90
CA ILE A 52 15.58 -1.85 -11.84
C ILE A 52 15.07 -1.59 -13.27
N ARG A 53 15.94 -1.09 -14.15
CA ARG A 53 15.59 -0.82 -15.55
C ARG A 53 15.28 -2.10 -16.32
N ALA A 54 16.08 -3.14 -16.16
CA ALA A 54 15.90 -4.42 -16.85
C ALA A 54 14.62 -5.16 -16.43
N LEU A 55 14.22 -5.03 -15.16
CA LEU A 55 12.97 -5.57 -14.62
C LEU A 55 11.75 -4.67 -14.90
N GLY A 56 11.96 -3.47 -15.44
CA GLY A 56 10.89 -2.50 -15.68
C GLY A 56 10.21 -2.01 -14.39
N LEU A 57 10.91 -2.01 -13.25
CA LEU A 57 10.33 -1.58 -11.98
C LEU A 57 9.84 -0.13 -12.06
N GLN A 58 8.59 0.09 -11.65
CA GLN A 58 7.96 1.40 -11.66
C GLN A 58 7.96 2.01 -10.25
N LYS A 59 8.10 3.33 -10.17
CA LYS A 59 7.96 4.07 -8.92
C LYS A 59 6.48 4.43 -8.73
N THR A 60 5.86 3.83 -7.73
CA THR A 60 4.45 4.02 -7.37
C THR A 60 4.37 4.49 -5.92
N HIS A 61 3.17 4.50 -5.33
CA HIS A 61 2.97 4.76 -3.91
C HIS A 61 2.26 3.56 -3.26
N ASP A 62 2.61 3.24 -2.01
CA ASP A 62 1.85 2.30 -1.19
C ASP A 62 0.49 2.88 -0.78
N ALA A 63 -0.29 2.09 -0.04
CA ALA A 63 -1.58 2.52 0.51
C ALA A 63 -1.47 3.82 1.33
N LEU A 64 -0.38 3.96 2.10
CA LEU A 64 -0.08 5.12 2.91
C LEU A 64 0.48 6.30 2.11
N GLY A 65 0.64 6.15 0.78
CA GLY A 65 1.10 7.23 -0.10
C GLY A 65 2.60 7.41 -0.06
N ARG A 66 3.34 6.45 0.49
CA ARG A 66 4.80 6.46 0.55
C ARG A 66 5.34 5.85 -0.75
N PRO A 67 6.40 6.41 -1.35
CA PRO A 67 6.91 5.92 -2.62
C PRO A 67 7.39 4.47 -2.50
N ARG A 68 7.15 3.62 -3.49
CA ARG A 68 7.64 2.24 -3.56
C ARG A 68 8.01 1.85 -4.98
N TYR A 69 8.96 0.94 -5.14
CA TYR A 69 9.15 0.18 -6.37
C TYR A 69 8.10 -0.93 -6.45
N ALA A 70 7.53 -1.12 -7.63
CA ALA A 70 6.64 -2.23 -7.96
C ALA A 70 7.07 -2.84 -9.30
N LEU A 71 6.87 -4.15 -9.44
CA LEU A 71 6.99 -4.80 -10.75
C LEU A 71 5.95 -4.20 -11.70
N PRO A 72 6.26 -4.07 -13.00
CA PRO A 72 5.26 -3.71 -13.98
C PRO A 72 4.19 -4.78 -13.96
N GLU A 73 3.01 -4.44 -13.44
CA GLU A 73 1.91 -5.39 -13.35
C GLU A 73 1.56 -5.84 -14.77
N GLY A 74 1.69 -7.14 -15.03
CA GLY A 74 0.97 -7.77 -16.13
C GLY A 74 -0.53 -7.68 -15.86
N GLY A 75 -1.13 -6.53 -16.18
CA GLY A 75 -2.56 -6.32 -16.34
C GLY A 75 -3.47 -6.41 -15.10
N ARG A 76 -3.01 -6.81 -13.92
CA ARG A 76 -3.88 -6.87 -12.73
C ARG A 76 -3.76 -5.60 -11.90
N ARG A 77 -4.40 -4.54 -12.38
CA ARG A 77 -4.81 -3.41 -11.53
C ARG A 77 -5.53 -4.04 -10.33
N SER A 78 -4.94 -3.93 -9.14
CA SER A 78 -5.59 -4.42 -7.92
C SER A 78 -6.96 -3.76 -7.81
N ASP A 79 -8.02 -4.54 -7.59
CA ASP A 79 -9.36 -4.01 -7.44
C ASP A 79 -9.34 -2.96 -6.31
N PRO A 80 -9.81 -1.71 -6.55
CA PRO A 80 -9.90 -0.69 -5.50
C PRO A 80 -10.61 -1.18 -4.24
N ARG A 81 -11.56 -2.13 -4.36
CA ARG A 81 -12.24 -2.77 -3.23
C ARG A 81 -11.27 -3.60 -2.39
N ASP A 82 -10.46 -4.44 -3.03
CA ASP A 82 -9.46 -5.27 -2.34
C ASP A 82 -8.41 -4.40 -1.64
N VAL A 83 -8.02 -3.27 -2.27
CA VAL A 83 -7.08 -2.31 -1.68
C VAL A 83 -7.69 -1.66 -0.44
N LEU A 84 -8.92 -1.17 -0.51
CA LEU A 84 -9.61 -0.59 0.64
C LEU A 84 -9.75 -1.61 1.77
N ALA A 85 -10.21 -2.82 1.47
CA ALA A 85 -10.38 -3.89 2.46
C ALA A 85 -9.06 -4.22 3.17
N THR A 86 -7.96 -4.32 2.42
CA THR A 86 -6.62 -4.56 3.00
C THR A 86 -6.19 -3.45 3.95
N ILE A 87 -6.42 -2.19 3.58
CA ILE A 87 -6.06 -1.03 4.41
C ILE A 87 -6.92 -1.00 5.68
N LEU A 88 -8.23 -1.22 5.55
CA LEU A 88 -9.15 -1.23 6.69
C LEU A 88 -8.85 -2.38 7.66
N ALA A 89 -8.50 -3.56 7.16
CA ALA A 89 -8.16 -4.70 7.99
C ALA A 89 -6.88 -4.44 8.81
N GLN A 90 -5.93 -3.69 8.25
CA GLN A 90 -4.66 -3.41 8.89
C GLN A 90 -4.70 -2.18 9.81
N PHE A 91 -5.44 -1.14 9.43
CA PHE A 91 -5.36 0.17 10.06
C PHE A 91 -6.70 0.73 10.54
N GLY A 92 -7.82 0.16 10.09
CA GLY A 92 -9.15 0.57 10.56
C GLY A 92 -9.37 0.15 12.02
N ARG A 93 -10.11 0.98 12.76
CA ARG A 93 -10.47 0.70 14.16
C ARG A 93 -11.97 0.68 14.40
N ARG A 94 -12.69 1.65 13.85
CA ARG A 94 -14.16 1.72 14.00
C ARG A 94 -14.76 2.63 12.94
N ALA A 95 -15.89 2.24 12.37
CA ALA A 95 -16.74 3.12 11.57
C ALA A 95 -18.08 3.36 12.29
N THR A 96 -18.53 4.61 12.38
CA THR A 96 -19.80 4.94 13.05
C THR A 96 -20.54 6.02 12.26
N ALA A 97 -21.81 5.76 11.96
CA ALA A 97 -22.67 6.74 11.30
C ALA A 97 -23.20 7.78 12.30
N ALA A 98 -23.15 9.05 11.90
CA ALA A 98 -23.71 10.21 12.59
C ALA A 98 -24.42 11.09 11.54
N GLN A 99 -25.75 10.99 11.47
CA GLN A 99 -26.53 11.54 10.35
C GLN A 99 -25.94 11.07 9.02
N ASN A 100 -25.69 11.96 8.06
CA ASN A 100 -25.14 11.65 6.74
C ASN A 100 -23.61 11.52 6.71
N VAL A 101 -22.94 11.45 7.87
CA VAL A 101 -21.48 11.32 7.96
C VAL A 101 -21.12 9.99 8.59
N VAL A 102 -20.11 9.29 8.07
CA VAL A 102 -19.45 8.18 8.76
C VAL A 102 -18.13 8.67 9.33
N VAL A 103 -17.97 8.55 10.65
CA VAL A 103 -16.71 8.81 11.35
C VAL A 103 -15.93 7.50 11.41
N LEU A 104 -14.82 7.44 10.67
CA LEU A 104 -13.92 6.31 10.62
C LEU A 104 -12.66 6.61 11.43
N HIS A 105 -12.45 5.84 12.50
CA HIS A 105 -11.23 5.87 13.31
C HIS A 105 -10.25 4.82 12.79
N SER A 106 -8.97 5.15 12.86
CA SER A 106 -7.88 4.36 12.32
C SER A 106 -6.63 4.46 13.19
N GLU A 107 -5.59 3.72 12.86
CA GLU A 107 -4.26 3.89 13.45
C GLU A 107 -3.69 5.29 13.18
N LEU A 108 -2.85 5.77 14.09
CA LEU A 108 -2.19 7.08 13.97
C LEU A 108 -1.47 7.20 12.61
N GLY A 109 -1.73 8.29 11.88
CA GLY A 109 -1.14 8.57 10.57
C GLY A 109 -1.70 7.77 9.40
N SER A 110 -2.81 7.05 9.57
CA SER A 110 -3.38 6.18 8.52
C SER A 110 -4.69 6.71 7.90
N ALA A 111 -5.36 7.70 8.51
CA ALA A 111 -6.61 8.24 7.98
C ALA A 111 -6.48 8.80 6.54
N PRO A 112 -5.40 9.50 6.14
CA PRO A 112 -5.23 9.96 4.76
C PRO A 112 -5.12 8.83 3.75
N ALA A 113 -4.63 7.66 4.15
CA ALA A 113 -4.55 6.48 3.30
C ALA A 113 -5.93 5.90 3.00
N ILE A 114 -6.76 5.80 4.04
CA ILE A 114 -8.12 5.29 3.96
C ILE A 114 -8.98 6.22 3.10
N ALA A 115 -8.90 7.54 3.32
CA ALA A 115 -9.59 8.54 2.51
C ALA A 115 -9.27 8.39 1.01
N ARG A 116 -7.99 8.33 0.63
CA ARG A 116 -7.60 8.14 -0.78
C ARG A 116 -8.07 6.82 -1.36
N ALA A 117 -8.14 5.75 -0.56
CA ALA A 117 -8.65 4.47 -1.02
C ALA A 117 -10.16 4.53 -1.28
N LEU A 118 -10.91 5.21 -0.41
CA LEU A 118 -12.34 5.49 -0.59
C LEU A 118 -12.61 6.36 -1.81
N ASP A 119 -11.82 7.42 -2.02
CA ASP A 119 -11.98 8.31 -3.17
C ASP A 119 -11.73 7.55 -4.50
N ARG A 120 -10.75 6.63 -4.51
CA ARG A 120 -10.45 5.78 -5.68
C ARG A 120 -11.49 4.69 -5.94
N LEU A 121 -12.27 4.32 -4.91
CA LEU A 121 -13.32 3.32 -5.05
C LEU A 121 -14.51 3.86 -5.85
N GLU A 122 -14.68 5.18 -5.95
CA GLU A 122 -15.83 5.83 -6.61
C GLU A 122 -17.16 5.24 -6.11
N HIS A 123 -17.25 5.00 -4.80
CA HIS A 123 -18.38 4.30 -4.20
C HIS A 123 -19.68 5.09 -4.36
N PRO A 124 -20.79 4.48 -4.83
CA PRO A 124 -22.01 5.20 -5.18
C PRO A 124 -22.68 5.92 -4.01
N HIS A 125 -22.39 5.54 -2.76
CA HIS A 125 -22.94 6.17 -1.56
C HIS A 125 -22.01 7.22 -0.91
N VAL A 126 -20.79 7.41 -1.45
CA VAL A 126 -19.81 8.39 -0.93
C VAL A 126 -19.85 9.64 -1.80
N ILE A 127 -20.13 10.79 -1.18
CA ILE A 127 -20.01 12.11 -1.79
C ILE A 127 -18.56 12.58 -1.78
N GLY A 128 -17.84 12.31 -0.68
CA GLY A 128 -16.43 12.67 -0.54
C GLY A 128 -15.88 12.32 0.83
N THR A 129 -14.58 12.54 1.00
CA THR A 129 -13.86 12.25 2.25
C THR A 129 -13.06 13.45 2.76
N LEU A 130 -12.85 13.51 4.08
CA LEU A 130 -11.93 14.45 4.72
C LEU A 130 -11.13 13.72 5.80
N ALA A 131 -9.82 13.69 5.67
CA ALA A 131 -8.92 13.02 6.61
C ALA A 131 -8.23 14.02 7.55
N GLY A 132 -8.24 13.70 8.84
CA GLY A 132 -7.23 14.14 9.81
C GLY A 132 -6.05 13.15 9.84
N ASP A 133 -5.49 12.92 11.02
CA ASP A 133 -4.35 12.01 11.20
C ASP A 133 -4.77 10.56 11.49
N ASP A 134 -5.65 10.35 12.47
CA ASP A 134 -6.19 9.05 12.89
C ASP A 134 -7.69 8.90 12.60
N THR A 135 -8.35 9.97 12.12
CA THR A 135 -9.78 10.00 11.88
C THR A 135 -10.10 10.49 10.46
N CYS A 136 -10.98 9.79 9.76
CA CYS A 136 -11.49 10.14 8.44
C CYS A 136 -13.01 10.32 8.50
N LEU A 137 -13.52 11.43 7.97
CA LEU A 137 -14.94 11.64 7.74
C LEU A 137 -15.28 11.19 6.32
N VAL A 138 -16.32 10.37 6.19
CA VAL A 138 -16.89 9.96 4.90
C VAL A 138 -18.28 10.55 4.80
N ILE A 139 -18.49 11.41 3.81
CA ILE A 139 -19.75 12.14 3.64
C ILE A 139 -20.63 11.33 2.69
N ALA A 140 -21.84 10.99 3.14
CA ALA A 140 -22.87 10.32 2.36
C ALA A 140 -24.00 11.30 2.00
N ARG A 141 -24.92 10.88 1.12
CA ARG A 141 -26.08 11.69 0.74
C ARG A 141 -27.05 11.91 1.89
N ASP A 142 -27.30 10.86 2.67
CA ASP A 142 -28.25 10.91 3.78
C ASP A 142 -27.83 9.91 4.89
N GLY A 143 -28.63 9.88 5.96
CA GLY A 143 -28.38 9.01 7.10
C GLY A 143 -28.63 7.52 6.85
N ALA A 144 -29.37 7.14 5.81
CA ALA A 144 -29.54 5.74 5.44
C ALA A 144 -28.29 5.23 4.72
N ASP A 145 -27.80 5.98 3.74
CA ASP A 145 -26.55 5.72 3.03
C ASP A 145 -25.36 5.65 4.00
N ALA A 146 -25.28 6.57 4.96
CA ALA A 146 -24.23 6.55 5.99
C ALA A 146 -24.27 5.28 6.87
N LYS A 147 -25.47 4.80 7.24
CA LYS A 147 -25.60 3.56 8.02
C LYS A 147 -25.17 2.33 7.23
N LEU A 148 -25.53 2.26 5.95
CA LEU A 148 -25.09 1.19 5.05
C LEU A 148 -23.57 1.20 4.89
N LEU A 149 -22.99 2.36 4.61
CA LEU A 149 -21.54 2.54 4.52
C LEU A 149 -20.83 2.15 5.81
N ALA A 150 -21.31 2.60 6.97
CA ALA A 150 -20.69 2.26 8.25
C ALA A 150 -20.70 0.74 8.49
N ALA A 151 -21.78 0.05 8.12
CA ALA A 151 -21.87 -1.40 8.23
C ALA A 151 -20.91 -2.11 7.26
N GLU A 152 -20.84 -1.69 6.00
CA GLU A 152 -19.93 -2.25 4.99
C GLU A 152 -18.46 -2.06 5.40
N LEU A 153 -18.08 -0.84 5.78
CA LEU A 153 -16.71 -0.54 6.20
C LEU A 153 -16.32 -1.32 7.45
N SER A 154 -17.25 -1.51 8.40
CA SER A 154 -17.00 -2.30 9.61
C SER A 154 -16.74 -3.78 9.33
N GLN A 155 -17.24 -4.34 8.22
CA GLN A 155 -16.95 -5.74 7.85
C GLN A 155 -15.49 -5.94 7.42
N SER A 156 -14.84 -4.87 6.97
CA SER A 156 -13.44 -4.90 6.54
C SER A 156 -12.46 -4.45 7.64
N ILE A 157 -12.97 -4.03 8.80
CA ILE A 157 -12.15 -3.66 9.97
C ILE A 157 -11.92 -4.92 10.79
N GLY A 158 -10.64 -5.17 11.15
CA GLY A 158 -10.21 -6.34 11.92
C GLY A 158 -10.64 -6.31 13.39
#